data_AF-A0A972KYI8-F1
#
_entry.id   AF-A0A972KYI8-F1
#
_cell.length_a   1.000
_cell.length_b   1.000
_cell.length_c   1.000
_cell.angle_alpha   90.00
_cell.angle_beta   90.00
_cell.angle_gamma   90.00
#
_symmetry.space_group_name_H-M   'P 1'
#
loop_
_entity.id
_entity.type
_entity.pdbx_description
1 polymer ?
#
loop_
_entity_poly.entity_id
_entity_poly.type
_entity_poly.pdbx_seq_one_letter_code
_entity_poly.pdbx_strand_id
1 'polypeptide(L)'
;MSIRTFILASFLLTPASVLADKLGPDLTVGDKVRIEKPAFSAKMQTLLDGINTPDVALERSRKYQQNGQFGLAKIVLQHGIELAKSSGSEFVELADELEYAMPMLQSRELLVLGRPEEAEKILQRLTEQFSTDQRRSDEITALKGALSQSRILASARSNNEQEVTHDVRSQLSKYYKQHGGFPNYTELNKLLPPDDAVLQNYEIIYYKAVPNAYRLVLRNRYNSENLLKIEVTGLMK
;
A
#
# COMPACT_ATOMS: atom_id res chain seq x y z
N MET A 1 58.10 48.82 -10.94
CA MET A 1 59.03 47.90 -10.27
C MET A 1 58.59 46.46 -10.50
N SER A 2 59.54 45.59 -10.88
CA SER A 2 59.52 44.11 -11.04
C SER A 2 58.49 43.50 -12.00
N ILE A 3 58.78 42.96 -13.19
CA ILE A 3 59.75 41.93 -13.65
C ILE A 3 59.60 40.58 -12.92
N ARG A 4 59.17 39.55 -13.67
CA ARG A 4 59.84 38.24 -13.90
C ARG A 4 58.93 37.34 -14.77
N THR A 5 59.22 37.24 -16.08
CA THR A 5 59.92 36.14 -16.80
C THR A 5 59.11 34.83 -16.94
N PHE A 6 58.69 34.37 -18.14
CA PHE A 6 59.46 33.70 -19.24
C PHE A 6 60.12 32.38 -18.74
N ILE A 7 59.82 31.18 -19.27
CA ILE A 7 60.47 30.58 -20.47
C ILE A 7 59.94 29.16 -20.81
N LEU A 8 59.81 28.94 -22.12
CA LEU A 8 59.99 27.77 -23.00
C LEU A 8 59.60 26.32 -22.61
N ALA A 9 58.76 25.79 -23.51
CA ALA A 9 58.95 24.57 -24.32
C ALA A 9 60.23 23.73 -24.14
N SER A 10 60.04 22.41 -24.12
CA SER A 10 61.00 21.44 -24.65
C SER A 10 60.25 20.36 -25.41
N PHE A 11 60.45 20.41 -26.72
CA PHE A 11 60.16 19.37 -27.72
C PHE A 11 61.10 18.17 -27.52
N LEU A 12 60.85 17.09 -28.29
CA LEU A 12 61.67 15.89 -28.58
C LEU A 12 61.20 14.65 -27.76
N LEU A 13 60.84 13.49 -28.33
CA LEU A 13 61.19 12.87 -29.60
C LEU A 13 60.03 12.01 -30.14
N THR A 14 59.82 12.03 -31.45
CA THR A 14 59.40 10.85 -32.23
C THR A 14 60.67 10.11 -32.70
N PRO A 15 60.61 8.80 -32.97
CA PRO A 15 60.35 8.40 -34.35
C PRO A 15 59.33 7.28 -34.54
N ALA A 16 58.74 7.31 -35.74
CA ALA A 16 57.98 6.29 -36.46
C ALA A 16 58.68 4.91 -36.42
N SER A 17 58.10 3.73 -36.68
CA SER A 17 57.01 3.27 -37.55
C SER A 17 56.67 1.83 -37.06
N VAL A 18 55.52 1.20 -37.30
CA VAL A 18 55.21 0.43 -38.52
C VAL A 18 53.85 -0.27 -38.30
N LEU A 19 52.94 -0.03 -39.25
CA LEU A 19 51.85 -0.88 -39.76
C LEU A 19 51.09 -1.84 -38.84
N ALA A 20 49.78 -1.57 -38.70
CA ALA A 20 48.77 -2.50 -39.21
C ALA A 20 47.53 -1.71 -39.65
N ASP A 21 47.33 -1.74 -40.96
CA ASP A 21 46.17 -1.23 -41.68
C ASP A 21 44.91 -2.08 -41.36
N LYS A 22 43.74 -1.46 -41.57
CA LYS A 22 42.38 -2.05 -41.70
C LYS A 22 41.58 -2.35 -40.43
N LEU A 23 40.71 -1.41 -40.06
CA LEU A 23 39.24 -1.47 -40.29
C LEU A 23 38.55 -0.42 -39.39
N GLY A 24 37.97 0.62 -40.01
CA GLY A 24 36.87 1.38 -39.40
C GLY A 24 35.60 0.52 -39.32
N PRO A 25 34.54 0.93 -38.60
CA PRO A 25 34.01 2.29 -38.76
C PRO A 25 33.48 2.99 -37.48
N ASP A 26 33.41 4.31 -37.62
CA ASP A 26 32.41 5.25 -37.10
C ASP A 26 31.89 5.11 -35.66
N LEU A 27 32.45 5.96 -34.79
CA LEU A 27 31.77 6.43 -33.59
C LEU A 27 30.59 7.31 -34.01
N THR A 28 29.37 6.76 -33.95
CA THR A 28 28.14 7.55 -34.02
C THR A 28 27.76 8.05 -32.63
N VAL A 29 27.34 9.31 -32.59
CA VAL A 29 26.80 10.01 -31.42
C VAL A 29 25.64 9.22 -30.82
N GLY A 30 25.90 8.48 -29.75
CA GLY A 30 24.90 7.57 -29.19
C GLY A 30 25.22 6.94 -27.85
N ASP A 31 26.32 7.32 -27.18
CA ASP A 31 26.58 6.94 -25.78
C ASP A 31 25.64 7.73 -24.85
N LYS A 32 24.35 7.39 -24.93
CA LYS A 32 23.39 7.69 -23.88
C LYS A 32 23.43 6.52 -22.90
N VAL A 33 23.90 6.83 -21.70
CA VAL A 33 23.71 6.03 -20.49
C VAL A 33 22.28 5.47 -20.47
N ARG A 34 22.15 4.18 -20.79
CA ARG A 34 20.90 3.44 -20.68
C ARG A 34 20.63 3.21 -19.20
N ILE A 35 19.78 4.04 -18.61
CA ILE A 35 19.06 3.64 -17.40
C ILE A 35 18.03 2.61 -17.88
N GLU A 36 18.34 1.33 -17.70
CA GLU A 36 17.38 0.25 -17.98
C GLU A 36 16.17 0.42 -17.07
N LYS A 37 15.06 0.98 -17.60
CA LYS A 37 13.73 0.68 -17.05
C LYS A 37 13.60 -0.86 -17.09
N PRO A 38 13.17 -1.53 -16.00
CA PRO A 38 12.97 -2.98 -16.04
C PRO A 38 11.98 -3.29 -17.16
N ALA A 39 12.39 -4.14 -18.10
CA ALA A 39 11.54 -4.57 -19.20
C ALA A 39 10.30 -5.25 -18.62
N PHE A 40 9.11 -4.89 -19.13
CA PHE A 40 7.87 -5.54 -18.75
C PHE A 40 7.95 -7.05 -19.07
N SER A 41 7.29 -7.88 -18.27
CA SER A 41 7.20 -9.31 -18.57
C SER A 41 6.52 -9.53 -19.92
N ALA A 42 6.84 -10.62 -20.62
CA ALA A 42 6.24 -10.92 -21.94
C ALA A 42 4.71 -10.86 -21.92
N LYS A 43 4.08 -11.35 -20.84
CA LYS A 43 2.63 -11.28 -20.63
C LYS A 43 2.11 -9.84 -20.49
N MET A 44 2.86 -8.98 -19.82
CA MET A 44 2.53 -7.56 -19.70
C MET A 44 2.70 -6.85 -21.04
N GLN A 45 3.77 -7.15 -21.79
CA GLN A 45 4.00 -6.59 -23.10
C GLN A 45 2.85 -6.94 -24.06
N THR A 46 2.45 -8.22 -24.14
CA THR A 46 1.30 -8.64 -24.96
C THR A 46 -0.01 -7.97 -24.54
N LEU A 47 -0.19 -7.70 -23.24
CA LEU A 47 -1.37 -6.97 -22.76
C LEU A 47 -1.37 -5.51 -23.26
N LEU A 48 -0.22 -4.85 -23.23
CA LEU A 48 -0.06 -3.47 -23.71
C LEU A 48 -0.12 -3.37 -25.24
N ASP A 49 0.39 -4.36 -25.96
CA ASP A 49 0.32 -4.44 -27.43
C ASP A 49 -1.13 -4.59 -27.92
N GLY A 50 -2.04 -5.04 -27.07
CA GLY A 50 -3.49 -5.06 -27.34
C GLY A 50 -4.18 -3.71 -27.15
N ILE A 51 -3.46 -2.67 -26.75
CA ILE A 51 -3.96 -1.32 -26.45
C ILE A 51 -3.28 -0.35 -27.42
N ASN A 52 -3.99 0.00 -28.49
CA ASN A 52 -3.43 0.75 -29.61
C ASN A 52 -3.83 2.23 -29.64
N THR A 53 -4.78 2.65 -28.80
CA THR A 53 -5.24 4.04 -28.74
C THR A 53 -5.37 4.53 -27.28
N PRO A 54 -5.26 5.85 -27.06
CA PRO A 54 -5.51 6.48 -25.76
C PRO A 54 -6.87 6.12 -25.15
N ASP A 55 -7.94 6.11 -25.95
CA ASP A 55 -9.30 5.77 -25.48
C ASP A 55 -9.40 4.33 -24.97
N VAL A 56 -8.79 3.39 -25.70
CA VAL A 56 -8.78 1.97 -25.28
C VAL A 56 -7.97 1.80 -24.00
N ALA A 57 -6.88 2.55 -23.83
CA ALA A 57 -6.11 2.56 -22.59
C ALA A 57 -6.97 3.06 -21.41
N LEU A 58 -7.72 4.14 -21.60
CA LEU A 58 -8.60 4.69 -20.56
C LEU A 58 -9.70 3.69 -20.17
N GLU A 59 -10.40 3.10 -21.15
CA GLU A 59 -11.45 2.11 -20.91
C GLU A 59 -10.91 0.87 -20.17
N ARG A 60 -9.77 0.34 -20.63
CA ARG A 60 -9.10 -0.82 -20.00
C ARG A 60 -8.68 -0.50 -18.58
N SER A 61 -8.09 0.68 -18.36
CA SER A 61 -7.72 1.14 -17.01
C SER A 61 -8.92 1.17 -16.08
N ARG A 62 -10.04 1.78 -16.49
CA ARG A 62 -11.26 1.86 -15.67
C ARG A 62 -11.80 0.48 -15.31
N LYS A 63 -11.74 -0.50 -16.23
CA LYS A 63 -12.06 -1.90 -15.92
C LYS A 63 -11.13 -2.50 -14.87
N TYR A 64 -9.83 -2.22 -14.93
CA TYR A 64 -8.90 -2.68 -13.89
C TYR A 64 -9.16 -2.02 -12.53
N GLN A 65 -9.49 -0.73 -12.51
CA GLN A 65 -9.84 0.00 -11.30
C GLN A 65 -11.11 -0.56 -10.63
N GLN A 66 -12.15 -0.86 -11.41
CA GLN A 66 -13.38 -1.51 -10.90
C GLN A 66 -13.12 -2.87 -10.26
N ASN A 67 -12.04 -3.55 -10.66
CA ASN A 67 -11.62 -4.84 -10.12
C ASN A 67 -10.56 -4.72 -9.01
N GLY A 68 -10.27 -3.51 -8.50
CA GLY A 68 -9.24 -3.27 -7.47
C GLY A 68 -7.79 -3.44 -7.97
N GLN A 69 -7.58 -3.60 -9.28
CA GLN A 69 -6.28 -3.86 -9.88
C GLN A 69 -5.54 -2.55 -10.21
N PHE A 70 -5.38 -1.65 -9.23
CA PHE A 70 -4.80 -0.32 -9.42
C PHE A 70 -3.38 -0.32 -10.00
N GLY A 71 -2.59 -1.35 -9.69
CA GLY A 71 -1.25 -1.51 -10.28
C GLY A 71 -1.30 -1.70 -11.81
N LEU A 72 -2.24 -2.50 -12.30
CA LEU A 72 -2.45 -2.71 -13.73
C LEU A 72 -3.07 -1.48 -14.38
N ALA A 73 -4.08 -0.88 -13.74
CA ALA A 73 -4.68 0.37 -14.19
C ALA A 73 -3.62 1.46 -14.41
N LYS A 74 -2.70 1.63 -13.45
CA LYS A 74 -1.60 2.60 -13.54
C LYS A 74 -0.71 2.36 -14.76
N ILE A 75 -0.29 1.11 -14.99
CA ILE A 75 0.59 0.77 -16.12
C ILE A 75 -0.12 1.06 -17.45
N VAL A 76 -1.40 0.69 -17.55
CA VAL A 76 -2.21 0.94 -18.75
C VAL A 76 -2.41 2.44 -19.00
N LEU A 77 -2.67 3.24 -17.97
CA LEU A 77 -2.77 4.71 -18.11
C LEU A 77 -1.44 5.32 -18.58
N GLN A 78 -0.31 4.88 -18.02
CA GLN A 78 1.01 5.34 -18.44
C GLN A 78 1.27 5.03 -19.92
N HIS A 79 0.94 3.82 -20.37
CA HIS A 79 1.01 3.43 -21.78
C HIS A 79 0.10 4.30 -22.66
N GLY A 80 -1.14 4.54 -22.23
CA GLY A 80 -2.07 5.43 -22.95
C GLY A 80 -1.52 6.86 -23.13
N ILE A 81 -0.86 7.40 -22.11
CA ILE A 81 -0.21 8.72 -22.17
C ILE A 81 0.98 8.70 -23.15
N GLU A 82 1.76 7.63 -23.15
CA GLU A 82 2.86 7.45 -24.12
C GLU A 82 2.33 7.38 -25.55
N LEU A 83 1.23 6.66 -25.79
CA LEU A 83 0.53 6.62 -27.08
C LEU A 83 0.03 8.00 -27.50
N ALA A 84 -0.66 8.73 -26.61
CA ALA A 84 -1.16 10.08 -26.88
C ALA A 84 -0.02 11.02 -27.31
N LYS A 85 1.07 11.03 -26.53
CA LYS A 85 2.29 11.81 -26.84
C LYS A 85 2.89 11.44 -28.21
N SER A 86 2.98 10.14 -28.50
CA SER A 86 3.53 9.68 -29.79
C SER A 86 2.67 10.08 -31.00
N SER A 87 1.35 10.20 -30.79
CA SER A 87 0.39 10.63 -31.81
C SER A 87 0.26 12.15 -31.96
N GLY A 88 0.96 12.94 -31.14
CA GLY A 88 0.83 14.40 -31.13
C GLY A 88 -0.50 14.91 -30.54
N SER A 89 -1.23 14.05 -29.82
CA SER A 89 -2.49 14.39 -29.16
C SER A 89 -2.26 14.57 -27.65
N GLU A 90 -2.85 15.62 -27.08
CA GLU A 90 -2.91 15.78 -25.63
C GLU A 90 -4.22 15.18 -25.12
N PHE A 91 -4.13 14.05 -24.41
CA PHE A 91 -5.28 13.37 -23.85
C PHE A 91 -5.37 13.68 -22.35
N VAL A 92 -5.89 14.86 -22.02
CA VAL A 92 -5.94 15.40 -20.64
C VAL A 92 -6.62 14.44 -19.66
N GLU A 93 -7.65 13.71 -20.11
CA GLU A 93 -8.39 12.76 -19.27
C GLU A 93 -7.52 11.60 -18.77
N LEU A 94 -6.54 11.12 -19.56
CA LEU A 94 -5.64 10.06 -19.11
C LEU A 94 -4.71 10.52 -17.99
N ALA A 95 -4.24 11.77 -18.08
CA ALA A 95 -3.42 12.37 -17.03
C ALA A 95 -4.25 12.65 -15.77
N ASP A 96 -5.45 13.19 -15.92
CA ASP A 96 -6.37 13.42 -14.79
C ASP A 96 -6.74 12.09 -14.08
N GLU A 97 -7.03 11.05 -14.86
CA GLU A 97 -7.34 9.73 -14.32
C GLU A 97 -6.15 9.16 -13.53
N LEU A 98 -4.93 9.28 -14.08
CA LEU A 98 -3.71 8.76 -13.45
C LEU A 98 -3.30 9.52 -12.20
N GLU A 99 -3.38 10.85 -12.25
CA GLU A 99 -2.83 11.73 -11.21
C GLU A 99 -3.84 12.03 -10.11
N TYR A 100 -5.14 12.01 -10.41
CA TYR A 100 -6.18 12.41 -9.46
C TYR A 100 -7.24 11.33 -9.24
N ALA A 101 -7.97 10.92 -10.29
CA ALA A 101 -9.18 10.10 -10.11
C ALA A 101 -8.87 8.71 -9.54
N MET A 102 -7.88 8.00 -10.10
CA MET A 102 -7.48 6.68 -9.64
C MET A 102 -6.90 6.72 -8.20
N PRO A 103 -5.98 7.64 -7.83
CA PRO A 103 -5.55 7.79 -6.44
C PRO A 103 -6.68 8.10 -5.45
N MET A 104 -7.66 8.92 -5.84
CA MET A 104 -8.85 9.20 -5.02
C MET A 104 -9.69 7.93 -4.80
N LEU A 105 -9.92 7.15 -5.86
CA LEU A 105 -10.64 5.87 -5.79
C LEU A 105 -9.88 4.86 -4.91
N GLN A 106 -8.58 4.72 -5.10
CA GLN A 106 -7.73 3.85 -4.29
C GLN A 106 -7.77 4.23 -2.81
N SER A 107 -7.77 5.53 -2.51
CA SER A 107 -7.89 6.03 -1.13
C SER A 107 -9.23 5.64 -0.50
N ARG A 108 -10.34 5.75 -1.25
CA ARG A 108 -11.67 5.33 -0.79
C ARG A 108 -11.73 3.83 -0.50
N GLU A 109 -11.16 3.00 -1.39
CA GLU A 109 -11.13 1.55 -1.18
C GLU A 109 -10.31 1.18 0.07
N LEU A 110 -9.16 1.82 0.28
CA LEU A 110 -8.35 1.62 1.49
C LEU A 110 -9.11 1.98 2.77
N LEU A 111 -9.97 2.99 2.74
CA LEU A 111 -10.83 3.32 3.88
C LEU A 111 -11.86 2.21 4.16
N VAL A 112 -12.51 1.69 3.11
CA VAL A 112 -13.47 0.57 3.24
C VAL A 112 -12.77 -0.69 3.77
N LEU A 113 -11.53 -0.93 3.36
CA LEU A 113 -10.71 -2.05 3.83
C LEU A 113 -10.11 -1.83 5.23
N GLY A 114 -10.41 -0.73 5.91
CA GLY A 114 -9.92 -0.45 7.25
C GLY A 114 -8.41 -0.15 7.31
N ARG A 115 -7.85 0.42 6.23
CA ARG A 115 -6.43 0.82 6.11
C ARG A 115 -6.28 2.36 6.01
N PRO A 116 -6.72 3.13 7.02
CA PRO A 116 -6.72 4.59 6.94
C PRO A 116 -5.31 5.21 6.87
N GLU A 117 -4.28 4.55 7.40
CA GLU A 117 -2.89 5.02 7.31
C GLU A 117 -2.35 4.97 5.88
N GLU A 118 -2.72 3.95 5.09
CA GLU A 118 -2.34 3.84 3.69
C GLU A 118 -3.09 4.86 2.84
N ALA A 119 -4.39 5.06 3.10
CA ALA A 119 -5.20 6.08 2.45
C ALA A 119 -4.64 7.49 2.69
N GLU A 120 -4.25 7.81 3.93
CA GLU A 120 -3.71 9.13 4.28
C GLU A 120 -2.44 9.46 3.49
N LYS A 121 -1.54 8.50 3.28
CA LYS A 121 -0.32 8.70 2.49
C LYS A 121 -0.61 9.06 1.04
N ILE A 122 -1.71 8.57 0.47
CA ILE A 122 -2.14 8.92 -0.89
C ILE A 122 -2.76 10.32 -0.87
N LEU A 123 -3.69 10.58 0.04
CA LEU A 123 -4.39 11.86 0.16
C LEU A 123 -3.44 13.03 0.47
N GLN A 124 -2.38 12.79 1.24
CA GLN A 124 -1.36 13.80 1.53
C GLN A 124 -0.61 14.23 0.27
N ARG A 125 -0.19 13.27 -0.57
CA ARG A 125 0.45 13.54 -1.85
C ARG A 125 -0.48 14.31 -2.80
N LEU A 126 -1.76 13.93 -2.85
CA LEU A 126 -2.77 14.64 -3.64
C LEU A 126 -2.99 16.07 -3.15
N THR A 127 -2.96 16.30 -1.83
CA THR A 127 -3.10 17.64 -1.24
C THR A 127 -1.95 18.54 -1.68
N GLU A 128 -0.72 18.03 -1.69
CA GLU A 128 0.46 18.78 -2.12
C GLU A 128 0.38 19.10 -3.61
N GLN A 129 0.03 18.11 -4.43
CA GLN A 129 -0.04 18.23 -5.89
C GLN A 129 -1.16 19.16 -6.38
N PHE A 130 -2.33 19.15 -5.73
CA PHE A 130 -3.51 19.90 -6.16
C PHE A 130 -3.87 21.05 -5.21
N SER A 131 -2.89 21.58 -4.48
CA SER A 131 -3.08 22.65 -3.48
C SER A 131 -3.68 23.95 -4.05
N THR A 132 -3.54 24.20 -5.35
CA THR A 132 -4.07 25.40 -6.03
C THR A 132 -5.41 25.16 -6.74
N ASP A 133 -5.89 23.91 -6.83
CA ASP A 133 -7.19 23.56 -7.40
C ASP A 133 -8.20 23.43 -6.26
N GLN A 134 -8.99 24.49 -6.04
CA GLN A 134 -9.92 24.55 -4.91
C GLN A 134 -10.91 23.38 -4.92
N ARG A 135 -11.46 23.02 -6.09
CA ARG A 135 -12.45 21.95 -6.21
C ARG A 135 -11.85 20.62 -5.78
N ARG A 136 -10.66 20.29 -6.29
CA ARG A 136 -9.97 19.03 -5.95
C ARG A 136 -9.53 19.03 -4.48
N SER A 137 -9.04 20.16 -3.98
CA SER A 137 -8.63 20.35 -2.59
C SER A 137 -9.79 20.13 -1.60
N ASP A 138 -10.98 20.65 -1.91
CA ASP A 138 -12.17 20.46 -1.10
C ASP A 138 -12.57 18.97 -1.02
N GLU A 139 -12.54 18.27 -2.16
CA GLU A 139 -12.86 16.84 -2.24
C GLU A 139 -11.85 15.98 -1.46
N ILE A 140 -10.55 16.29 -1.57
CA ILE A 140 -9.49 15.63 -0.80
C ILE A 140 -9.69 15.87 0.70
N THR A 141 -10.03 17.11 1.09
CA THR A 141 -10.26 17.49 2.48
C THR A 141 -11.48 16.78 3.07
N ALA A 142 -12.57 16.66 2.32
CA ALA A 142 -13.74 15.90 2.72
C ALA A 142 -13.40 14.42 2.99
N LEU A 143 -12.59 13.82 2.11
CA LEU A 143 -12.15 12.44 2.26
C LEU A 143 -11.20 12.25 3.46
N LYS A 144 -10.32 13.22 3.74
CA LYS A 144 -9.52 13.27 4.99
C LYS A 144 -10.41 13.40 6.23
N GLY A 145 -11.51 14.15 6.16
CA GLY A 145 -12.51 14.24 7.23
C GLY A 145 -13.16 12.89 7.53
N ALA A 146 -13.56 12.15 6.49
CA ALA A 146 -14.07 10.78 6.63
C ALA A 146 -13.03 9.81 7.23
N LEU A 147 -11.75 10.00 6.90
CA LEU A 147 -10.63 9.23 7.46
C LEU A 147 -10.48 9.47 8.97
N SER A 148 -10.62 10.71 9.44
CA SER A 148 -10.63 11.03 10.88
C SER A 148 -11.76 10.32 11.62
N GLN A 149 -12.97 10.32 11.06
CA GLN A 149 -14.12 9.60 11.64
C GLN A 149 -13.88 8.08 11.65
N SER A 150 -13.36 7.53 10.54
CA SER A 150 -12.99 6.11 10.45
C SER A 150 -11.93 5.72 11.48
N ARG A 151 -10.93 6.58 11.73
CA ARG A 151 -9.91 6.36 12.76
C ARG A 151 -10.50 6.40 14.16
N ILE A 152 -11.40 7.33 14.44
CA ILE A 152 -12.08 7.41 15.74
C ILE A 152 -12.87 6.12 16.00
N LEU A 153 -13.59 5.62 14.98
CA LEU A 153 -14.32 4.35 15.06
C LEU A 153 -13.37 3.15 15.21
N ALA A 154 -12.27 3.11 14.46
CA ALA A 154 -11.27 2.04 14.53
C ALA A 154 -10.54 2.03 15.89
N SER A 155 -10.18 3.19 16.43
CA SER A 155 -9.56 3.34 17.75
C SER A 155 -10.53 2.98 18.88
N ALA A 156 -11.79 3.41 18.79
CA ALA A 156 -12.82 3.01 19.75
C ALA A 156 -13.03 1.48 19.73
N ARG A 157 -13.02 0.86 18.54
CA ARG A 157 -13.06 -0.60 18.38
C ARG A 157 -11.82 -1.28 18.97
N SER A 158 -10.62 -0.79 18.68
CA SER A 158 -9.37 -1.37 19.20
C SER A 158 -9.31 -1.28 20.73
N ASN A 159 -9.73 -0.17 21.32
CA ASN A 159 -9.76 0.00 22.77
C ASN A 159 -10.75 -0.98 23.41
N ASN A 160 -11.94 -1.12 22.81
CA ASN A 160 -12.95 -2.10 23.25
C ASN A 160 -12.42 -3.55 23.13
N GLU A 161 -11.77 -3.91 22.02
CA GLU A 161 -11.17 -5.25 21.86
C GLU A 161 -10.07 -5.54 22.89
N GLN A 162 -9.26 -4.54 23.26
CA GLN A 162 -8.25 -4.66 24.32
C GLN A 162 -8.88 -4.81 25.71
N GLU A 163 -9.89 -4.01 26.04
CA GLU A 163 -10.63 -4.09 27.30
C GLU A 163 -11.31 -5.45 27.46
N VAL A 164 -12.08 -5.88 26.46
CA VAL A 164 -12.73 -7.20 26.46
C VAL A 164 -11.69 -8.32 26.60
N THR A 165 -10.57 -8.24 25.88
CA THR A 165 -9.48 -9.22 26.01
C THR A 165 -8.89 -9.24 27.42
N HIS A 166 -8.69 -8.07 28.03
CA HIS A 166 -8.15 -7.94 29.38
C HIS A 166 -9.11 -8.55 30.42
N ASP A 167 -10.39 -8.20 30.35
CA ASP A 167 -11.41 -8.64 31.30
C ASP A 167 -11.65 -10.15 31.22
N VAL A 168 -11.79 -10.68 30.00
CA VAL A 168 -11.90 -12.13 29.77
C VAL A 168 -10.68 -12.87 30.30
N ARG A 169 -9.46 -12.37 30.03
CA ARG A 169 -8.22 -12.97 30.58
C ARG A 169 -8.19 -12.91 32.10
N SER A 170 -8.61 -11.79 32.69
CA SER A 170 -8.65 -11.59 34.15
C SER A 170 -9.60 -12.60 34.82
N GLN A 171 -10.81 -12.77 34.29
CA GLN A 171 -11.76 -13.74 34.81
C GLN A 171 -11.27 -15.19 34.66
N LEU A 172 -10.75 -15.56 33.49
CA LEU A 172 -10.20 -16.91 33.26
C LEU A 172 -8.98 -17.19 34.16
N SER A 173 -8.15 -16.18 34.41
CA SER A 173 -7.01 -16.31 35.32
C SER A 173 -7.44 -16.45 36.78
N LYS A 174 -8.49 -15.74 37.20
CA LYS A 174 -9.09 -15.89 38.55
C LYS A 174 -9.64 -17.30 38.73
N TYR A 175 -10.39 -17.81 37.75
CA TYR A 175 -10.90 -19.17 37.76
C TYR A 175 -9.77 -20.20 37.85
N TYR A 176 -8.74 -20.04 37.01
CA TYR A 176 -7.57 -20.93 37.01
C TYR A 176 -6.88 -20.99 38.39
N LYS A 177 -6.68 -19.84 39.03
CA LYS A 177 -6.08 -19.77 40.38
C LYS A 177 -6.93 -20.45 41.47
N GLN A 178 -8.24 -20.45 41.31
CA GLN A 178 -9.18 -21.04 42.28
C GLN A 178 -9.36 -22.55 42.08
N HIS A 179 -9.35 -23.02 40.84
CA HIS A 179 -9.73 -24.39 40.49
C HIS A 179 -8.59 -25.25 39.93
N GLY A 180 -7.40 -24.67 39.71
CA GLY A 180 -6.23 -25.40 39.21
C GLY A 180 -6.31 -25.80 37.73
N GLY A 181 -7.23 -25.21 36.98
CA GLY A 181 -7.45 -25.48 35.56
C GLY A 181 -8.40 -24.46 34.92
N PHE A 182 -8.42 -24.40 33.59
CA PHE A 182 -9.37 -23.56 32.85
C PHE A 182 -10.78 -24.17 32.85
N PRO A 183 -11.84 -23.34 32.81
CA PRO A 183 -13.21 -23.83 32.86
C PRO A 183 -13.54 -24.69 31.63
N ASN A 184 -14.49 -25.62 31.77
CA ASN A 184 -15.15 -26.19 30.59
C ASN A 184 -16.17 -25.20 29.99
N TYR A 185 -16.78 -25.53 28.84
CA TYR A 185 -17.70 -24.60 28.18
C TYR A 185 -18.93 -24.22 29.03
N THR A 186 -19.45 -25.16 29.83
CA THR A 186 -20.59 -24.90 30.72
C THR A 186 -20.21 -23.92 31.85
N GLU A 187 -19.03 -24.08 32.42
CA GLU A 187 -18.47 -23.17 33.44
C GLU A 187 -18.10 -21.82 32.84
N LEU A 188 -17.60 -21.80 31.60
CA LEU A 188 -17.30 -20.58 30.87
C LEU A 188 -18.54 -19.71 30.69
N ASN A 189 -19.69 -20.30 30.34
CA ASN A 189 -20.94 -19.55 30.20
C ASN A 189 -21.49 -19.00 31.53
N LYS A 190 -21.07 -19.57 32.67
CA LYS A 190 -21.37 -19.01 33.99
C LYS A 190 -20.42 -17.88 34.35
N LEU A 191 -19.15 -18.01 33.96
CA LEU A 191 -18.10 -17.02 34.20
C LEU A 191 -18.33 -15.77 33.33
N LEU A 192 -18.62 -15.99 32.06
CA LEU A 192 -18.87 -14.97 31.03
C LEU A 192 -20.26 -15.19 30.43
N PRO A 193 -21.34 -14.78 31.13
CA PRO A 193 -22.69 -14.84 30.59
C PRO A 193 -22.78 -14.06 29.26
N PRO A 194 -23.62 -14.51 28.31
CA PRO A 194 -23.83 -13.80 27.05
C PRO A 194 -24.27 -12.34 27.24
N ASP A 195 -25.01 -12.04 28.31
CA ASP A 195 -25.52 -10.70 28.59
C ASP A 195 -24.65 -9.92 29.60
N ASP A 196 -23.47 -10.45 29.94
CA ASP A 196 -22.53 -9.76 30.82
C ASP A 196 -21.92 -8.53 30.12
N ALA A 197 -21.60 -7.50 30.91
CA ALA A 197 -20.98 -6.27 30.43
C ALA A 197 -19.66 -6.55 29.67
N VAL A 198 -18.92 -7.57 30.10
CA VAL A 198 -17.68 -8.02 29.45
C VAL A 198 -17.90 -8.51 28.01
N LEU A 199 -19.06 -9.08 27.70
CA LEU A 199 -19.40 -9.61 26.38
C LEU A 199 -20.50 -8.81 25.67
N GLN A 200 -20.79 -7.58 26.11
CA GLN A 200 -21.94 -6.78 25.63
C GLN A 200 -22.08 -6.72 24.09
N ASN A 201 -20.95 -6.67 23.38
CA ASN A 201 -20.91 -6.58 21.91
C ASN A 201 -20.43 -7.86 21.22
N TYR A 202 -20.17 -8.91 21.99
CA TYR A 202 -19.51 -10.12 21.54
C TYR A 202 -20.30 -11.37 21.89
N GLU A 203 -20.07 -12.43 21.15
CA GLU A 203 -20.59 -13.75 21.47
C GLU A 203 -19.47 -14.78 21.33
N ILE A 204 -19.47 -15.80 22.19
CA ILE A 204 -18.49 -16.88 22.15
C ILE A 204 -18.89 -17.85 21.04
N ILE A 205 -18.12 -17.88 19.95
CA ILE A 205 -18.37 -18.82 18.84
C ILE A 205 -17.49 -20.06 18.89
N TYR A 206 -16.40 -20.02 19.65
CA TYR A 206 -15.52 -21.16 19.84
C TYR A 206 -14.78 -21.06 21.16
N TYR A 207 -14.69 -22.18 21.87
CA TYR A 207 -13.84 -22.31 23.04
C TYR A 207 -13.26 -23.72 23.12
N LYS A 208 -11.96 -23.79 23.40
CA LYS A 208 -11.26 -25.03 23.73
C LYS A 208 -10.20 -24.76 24.76
N ALA A 209 -10.22 -25.52 25.84
CA ALA A 209 -9.21 -25.48 26.88
C ALA A 209 -8.51 -26.84 27.02
N VAL A 210 -7.24 -26.78 27.39
CA VAL A 210 -6.41 -27.88 27.88
C VAL A 210 -5.82 -27.42 29.22
N PRO A 211 -5.22 -28.29 30.05
CA PRO A 211 -4.84 -27.95 31.42
C PRO A 211 -4.08 -26.61 31.57
N ASN A 212 -3.17 -26.28 30.63
CA ASN A 212 -2.32 -25.08 30.71
C ASN A 212 -2.50 -24.10 29.53
N ALA A 213 -3.55 -24.24 28.73
CA ALA A 213 -3.78 -23.35 27.59
C ALA A 213 -5.26 -23.29 27.23
N TYR A 214 -5.67 -22.17 26.63
CA TYR A 214 -7.00 -22.07 26.04
C TYR A 214 -6.97 -21.24 24.76
N ARG A 215 -7.98 -21.49 23.95
CA ARG A 215 -8.35 -20.72 22.77
C ARG A 215 -9.81 -20.36 22.87
N LEU A 216 -10.09 -19.07 22.84
CA LEU A 216 -11.43 -18.49 22.81
C LEU A 216 -11.54 -17.61 21.56
N VAL A 217 -12.64 -17.75 20.82
CA VAL A 217 -12.96 -16.86 19.71
C VAL A 217 -14.31 -16.22 19.97
N LEU A 218 -14.28 -14.90 19.96
CA LEU A 218 -15.45 -14.05 20.09
C LEU A 218 -15.80 -13.46 18.73
N ARG A 219 -17.09 -13.46 18.37
CA ARG A 219 -17.60 -12.76 17.20
C ARG A 219 -18.31 -11.49 17.65
N ASN A 220 -18.08 -10.38 16.96
CA ASN A 220 -18.85 -9.16 17.23
C ASN A 220 -20.29 -9.33 16.73
N ARG A 221 -21.29 -9.04 17.57
CA ARG A 221 -22.72 -9.20 17.25
C ARG A 221 -23.19 -8.28 16.13
N TYR A 222 -22.54 -7.13 15.97
CA TYR A 222 -22.88 -6.10 14.99
C TYR A 222 -22.01 -6.16 13.73
N ASN A 223 -20.97 -7.00 13.72
CA ASN A 223 -20.14 -7.26 12.54
C ASN A 223 -19.61 -8.70 12.58
N SER A 224 -20.27 -9.60 11.84
CA SER A 224 -19.98 -11.04 11.85
C SER A 224 -18.61 -11.42 11.30
N GLU A 225 -17.97 -10.55 10.52
CA GLU A 225 -16.62 -10.76 10.00
C GLU A 225 -15.54 -10.42 11.04
N ASN A 226 -15.89 -9.66 12.08
CA ASN A 226 -14.97 -9.33 13.16
C ASN A 226 -14.86 -10.47 14.18
N LEU A 227 -13.70 -11.13 14.17
CA LEU A 227 -13.38 -12.21 15.10
C LEU A 227 -12.24 -11.80 16.03
N LEU A 228 -12.53 -11.66 17.32
CA LEU A 228 -11.54 -11.45 18.36
C LEU A 228 -11.05 -12.80 18.89
N LYS A 229 -9.77 -13.10 18.67
CA LYS A 229 -9.12 -14.34 19.09
C LYS A 229 -8.33 -14.10 20.37
N ILE A 230 -8.74 -14.75 21.45
CA ILE A 230 -8.06 -14.68 22.75
C ILE A 230 -7.42 -16.04 23.00
N GLU A 231 -6.09 -16.06 22.93
CA GLU A 231 -5.29 -17.27 23.08
C GLU A 231 -4.28 -17.08 24.23
N VAL A 232 -4.09 -18.15 25.00
CA VAL A 232 -3.01 -18.30 25.98
C VAL A 232 -2.36 -19.66 25.72
N THR A 233 -1.10 -19.63 25.28
CA THR A 233 -0.31 -20.82 24.97
C THR A 233 0.89 -20.90 25.91
N GLY A 234 0.79 -21.71 26.97
CA GLY A 234 1.94 -22.25 27.70
C GLY A 234 2.48 -21.44 28.89
N LEU A 235 2.57 -22.14 30.03
CA LEU A 235 3.25 -21.80 31.29
C LEU A 235 2.75 -20.52 31.98
N MET A 236 1.56 -20.60 32.59
CA MET A 236 1.36 -19.86 33.84
C MET A 236 2.36 -20.45 34.86
N LYS A 237 3.40 -19.69 35.21
CA LYS A 237 4.28 -20.00 36.34
C LYS A 237 3.53 -19.86 37.66
#